data_AF-A0A0A8LA02-F1
#
_entry.id   AF-A0A0A8LA02-F1
#
_cell.length_a   1.000
_cell.length_b   1.000
_cell.length_c   1.000
_cell.angle_alpha   90.00
_cell.angle_beta   90.00
_cell.angle_gamma   90.00
#
_symmetry.space_group_name_H-M   'P 1'
#
loop_
_entity.id
_entity.type
_entity.pdbx_description
1 polymer ?
#
loop_
_entity_poly.entity_id
_entity_poly.type
_entity_poly.pdbx_seq_one_letter_code
_entity_poly.pdbx_strand_id
1 'polypeptide(L)'
;MEEKRTNPHIDNPLPQKRSKPLLYKGLSPYSDKHSTSNTDLSDKKTKLMNNLNNLEDQRFSGRARSATPTLVHGFANDETMNERLKHFNLDFDEDTQQHRANIHDPSSKFFGRRVQPAVELEDLLPYKIESHLEQAKYLYHIVTNLYVAIKSMDIQGLISITSQDLLALKNEVYDLALNSDMFKLVLDVTDDPHDVAKFDEDDENDSYELLEENEFLDAADPDFSVTGKLTARSTAVINVNHWTNELRNCMHFEFPLTLRKALAVVYYNLCLVRGQKVYRQLYLEMFERMVACDDEGTDFTRELKKIGMILDYKPMKELLNEFLSSVEPDFKMYNIDSRSDMNLFRLLVMLSTIARPFFDENDETILTDTMDFLLASLSPNSITVALPTISCLVPYHYHKDRNVLDYFPILFSLWSNATPGNSFDTHLYAFVGHAAMDAYYQFIYEQNPRIQSLSNIEFREFGILSESQLNFILNRIKNHIKEDFQICSFTRVVRPLVYSINGKNPQAFF
;
A
#
# COMPACT_ATOMS: atom_id res chain seq x y z
N MET A 1 -43.72 -52.41 32.08
CA MET A 1 -42.87 -52.13 33.26
C MET A 1 -41.79 -53.19 33.30
N GLU A 2 -40.60 -52.81 33.76
CA GLU A 2 -39.38 -53.60 34.12
C GLU A 2 -38.12 -53.19 33.34
N GLU A 3 -36.95 -53.48 33.90
CA GLU A 3 -35.70 -52.71 33.71
C GLU A 3 -34.50 -53.48 33.11
N LYS A 4 -33.54 -52.71 32.55
CA LYS A 4 -32.05 -52.82 32.62
C LYS A 4 -31.45 -54.23 32.89
N ARG A 5 -30.46 -54.75 32.15
CA ARG A 5 -29.20 -54.20 31.55
C ARG A 5 -28.59 -55.28 30.59
N THR A 6 -27.37 -55.28 29.99
CA THR A 6 -26.09 -54.54 30.14
C THR A 6 -25.28 -54.55 28.82
N ASN A 7 -24.13 -53.84 28.77
CA ASN A 7 -23.07 -53.87 27.74
C ASN A 7 -22.37 -55.26 27.60
N PRO A 8 -21.58 -55.55 26.54
CA PRO A 8 -20.23 -54.97 26.33
C PRO A 8 -19.98 -54.33 24.94
N HIS A 9 -18.72 -54.24 24.49
CA HIS A 9 -18.16 -53.22 23.55
C HIS A 9 -17.03 -53.84 22.66
N ILE A 10 -16.46 -53.07 21.70
CA ILE A 10 -15.20 -53.33 20.93
C ILE A 10 -15.39 -54.34 19.75
N ASP A 11 -14.86 -54.21 18.50
CA ASP A 11 -13.90 -53.26 17.86
C ASP A 11 -14.21 -53.01 16.35
N ASN A 12 -13.44 -52.14 15.66
CA ASN A 12 -13.64 -51.70 14.26
C ASN A 12 -12.40 -51.86 13.34
N PRO A 13 -12.54 -52.29 12.06
CA PRO A 13 -11.52 -52.08 11.02
C PRO A 13 -12.02 -51.50 9.67
N LEU A 14 -11.10 -50.87 8.92
CA LEU A 14 -11.34 -50.14 7.65
C LEU A 14 -11.38 -51.06 6.39
N PRO A 15 -12.14 -50.71 5.33
CA PRO A 15 -12.08 -51.34 4.00
C PRO A 15 -11.24 -50.55 2.95
N GLN A 16 -10.81 -51.21 1.87
CA GLN A 16 -9.93 -50.67 0.84
C GLN A 16 -10.57 -50.50 -0.57
N LYS A 17 -9.95 -49.61 -1.37
CA LYS A 17 -9.93 -49.45 -2.85
C LYS A 17 -10.78 -50.39 -3.75
N ARG A 18 -11.45 -49.78 -4.75
CA ARG A 18 -11.79 -50.41 -6.05
C ARG A 18 -11.37 -49.49 -7.22
N SER A 19 -11.36 -50.02 -8.45
CA SER A 19 -10.81 -49.33 -9.65
C SER A 19 -11.42 -49.85 -10.97
N LYS A 20 -11.08 -49.17 -12.10
CA LYS A 20 -11.41 -49.46 -13.52
C LYS A 20 -12.81 -49.00 -14.00
N PRO A 21 -13.06 -48.83 -15.32
CA PRO A 21 -12.14 -48.81 -16.48
C PRO A 21 -12.22 -47.55 -17.37
N LEU A 22 -11.35 -47.47 -18.38
CA LEU A 22 -11.42 -46.55 -19.54
C LEU A 22 -11.79 -47.33 -20.81
N LEU A 23 -12.63 -46.75 -21.69
CA LEU A 23 -12.50 -46.67 -23.17
C LEU A 23 -13.86 -46.58 -23.90
N TYR A 24 -14.06 -45.51 -24.67
CA TYR A 24 -14.38 -45.57 -26.10
C TYR A 24 -13.79 -44.32 -26.79
N LYS A 25 -13.60 -44.34 -28.12
CA LYS A 25 -12.64 -43.45 -28.80
C LYS A 25 -13.08 -43.09 -30.23
N GLY A 26 -12.87 -41.82 -30.62
CA GLY A 26 -13.14 -41.27 -31.97
C GLY A 26 -14.13 -40.09 -31.92
N LEU A 27 -14.01 -39.02 -32.69
CA LEU A 27 -13.07 -38.71 -33.80
C LEU A 27 -12.55 -37.27 -33.71
N SER A 28 -11.44 -36.99 -34.41
CA SER A 28 -10.82 -35.67 -34.60
C SER A 28 -10.31 -35.60 -36.06
N PRO A 29 -10.46 -34.45 -36.74
CA PRO A 29 -9.37 -33.46 -36.88
C PRO A 29 -9.86 -32.02 -36.61
N TYR A 30 -9.04 -30.98 -36.41
CA TYR A 30 -7.65 -30.73 -36.83
C TYR A 30 -6.75 -30.21 -35.69
N SER A 31 -5.42 -30.31 -35.86
CA SER A 31 -4.42 -29.51 -35.13
C SER A 31 -4.13 -28.20 -35.89
N ASP A 32 -3.75 -27.11 -35.22
CA ASP A 32 -2.36 -26.61 -35.09
C ASP A 32 -2.40 -25.25 -34.35
N LYS A 33 -1.36 -24.71 -33.67
CA LYS A 33 -0.07 -25.23 -33.15
C LYS A 33 0.51 -24.20 -32.16
N HIS A 34 1.17 -24.63 -31.08
CA HIS A 34 2.16 -23.84 -30.34
C HIS A 34 3.33 -24.75 -29.90
N SER A 35 4.56 -24.25 -30.02
CA SER A 35 5.78 -25.06 -29.86
C SER A 35 6.29 -25.06 -28.43
N THR A 36 6.36 -26.23 -27.81
CA THR A 36 7.19 -26.49 -26.63
C THR A 36 8.52 -27.11 -27.03
N SER A 37 9.58 -26.78 -26.31
CA SER A 37 10.90 -27.42 -26.44
C SER A 37 11.44 -27.79 -25.05
N ASN A 38 11.02 -28.95 -24.54
CA ASN A 38 11.62 -29.54 -23.36
C ASN A 38 13.02 -30.07 -23.69
N THR A 39 13.95 -29.92 -22.75
CA THR A 39 15.17 -30.73 -22.69
C THR A 39 15.35 -31.25 -21.27
N ASP A 40 14.88 -32.46 -21.00
CA ASP A 40 15.18 -33.17 -19.75
C ASP A 40 16.68 -33.45 -19.63
N LEU A 41 17.23 -33.30 -18.42
CA LEU A 41 18.51 -33.89 -18.06
C LEU A 41 18.50 -34.27 -16.57
N SER A 42 18.95 -35.49 -16.26
CA SER A 42 18.79 -36.09 -14.94
C SER A 42 20.09 -36.14 -14.12
N ASP A 43 19.93 -36.44 -12.83
CA ASP A 43 20.92 -37.03 -11.93
C ASP A 43 22.30 -36.35 -11.80
N LYS A 44 22.52 -35.69 -10.65
CA LYS A 44 23.31 -36.31 -9.56
C LYS A 44 23.29 -35.52 -8.25
N LYS A 45 23.17 -36.25 -7.13
CA LYS A 45 23.68 -35.81 -5.83
C LYS A 45 25.20 -35.93 -5.81
N THR A 46 25.91 -34.89 -5.38
CA THR A 46 27.30 -34.97 -4.94
C THR A 46 27.43 -34.35 -3.55
N LYS A 47 27.99 -35.13 -2.61
CA LYS A 47 28.45 -34.63 -1.32
C LYS A 47 29.84 -34.02 -1.52
N LEU A 48 30.13 -32.94 -0.80
CA LEU A 48 31.50 -32.64 -0.38
C LEU A 48 31.50 -32.33 1.12
N MET A 49 32.41 -32.97 1.84
CA MET A 49 32.80 -32.60 3.20
C MET A 49 34.22 -32.04 3.14
N ASN A 50 34.52 -31.18 4.11
CA ASN A 50 35.83 -30.91 4.72
C ASN A 50 37.08 -30.94 3.82
N ASN A 51 37.79 -29.82 3.79
CA ASN A 51 39.17 -29.82 4.27
C ASN A 51 39.49 -28.47 4.94
N LEU A 52 39.88 -28.52 6.22
CA LEU A 52 40.68 -27.45 6.82
C LEU A 52 42.13 -27.70 6.43
N ASN A 53 42.90 -26.64 6.13
CA ASN A 53 43.99 -26.21 7.02
C ASN A 53 44.74 -24.99 6.44
N ASN A 54 45.00 -24.05 7.35
CA ASN A 54 46.15 -23.13 7.40
C ASN A 54 46.45 -22.22 6.19
N LEU A 55 46.18 -20.92 6.38
CA LEU A 55 47.25 -19.91 6.42
C LEU A 55 46.86 -18.81 7.45
N GLU A 56 47.81 -17.97 7.84
CA GLU A 56 47.82 -17.32 9.17
C GLU A 56 47.36 -15.85 9.19
N ASP A 57 46.96 -15.41 10.41
CA ASP A 57 46.84 -14.05 10.92
C ASP A 57 46.48 -12.88 9.96
N GLN A 58 45.24 -12.42 10.08
CA GLN A 58 44.99 -10.98 10.16
C GLN A 58 43.82 -10.65 11.09
N ARG A 59 44.13 -10.00 12.22
CA ARG A 59 43.14 -9.60 13.24
C ARG A 59 42.44 -8.31 12.85
N PHE A 60 41.34 -8.41 12.10
CA PHE A 60 40.34 -7.35 12.08
C PHE A 60 39.27 -7.64 13.14
N SER A 61 38.99 -6.65 13.98
CA SER A 61 37.88 -6.70 14.92
C SER A 61 36.57 -6.75 14.13
N GLY A 62 35.65 -7.62 14.57
CA GLY A 62 34.29 -7.70 14.01
C GLY A 62 33.50 -6.43 14.31
N ARG A 63 33.68 -5.39 13.48
CA ARG A 63 32.81 -4.22 13.44
C ARG A 63 31.51 -4.63 12.77
N ALA A 64 30.38 -4.38 13.43
CA ALA A 64 29.08 -4.49 12.79
C ALA A 64 29.08 -3.64 11.50
N ARG A 65 28.70 -4.23 10.37
CA ARG A 65 28.49 -3.49 9.13
C ARG A 65 27.12 -2.82 9.23
N SER A 66 27.02 -1.54 8.87
CA SER A 66 25.71 -0.90 8.72
C SER A 66 24.95 -1.58 7.57
N ALA A 67 23.62 -1.62 7.66
CA ALA A 67 22.77 -2.01 6.54
C ALA A 67 22.86 -0.98 5.39
N THR A 68 23.13 0.29 5.72
CA THR A 68 23.24 1.39 4.76
C THR A 68 24.60 1.34 4.03
N PRO A 69 24.65 1.22 2.69
CA PRO A 69 25.90 1.16 1.94
C PRO A 69 26.64 2.49 1.99
N THR A 70 27.89 2.48 2.46
CA THR A 70 28.66 3.69 2.71
C THR A 70 29.14 4.36 1.42
N LEU A 71 28.65 5.57 1.13
CA LEU A 71 29.13 6.42 0.04
C LEU A 71 30.61 6.80 0.25
N VAL A 72 31.52 6.19 -0.52
CA VAL A 72 32.94 6.55 -0.53
C VAL A 72 33.10 7.93 -1.17
N HIS A 73 33.71 8.88 -0.44
CA HIS A 73 33.85 10.28 -0.86
C HIS A 73 34.52 10.43 -2.24
N GLY A 74 33.72 10.78 -3.25
CA GLY A 74 34.13 10.73 -4.66
C GLY A 74 34.50 12.06 -5.33
N PHE A 75 34.31 13.22 -4.68
CA PHE A 75 34.31 14.56 -5.31
C PHE A 75 33.23 14.72 -6.40
N ALA A 76 32.07 15.21 -6.00
CA ALA A 76 31.16 15.92 -6.90
C ALA A 76 31.66 17.35 -7.16
N ASN A 77 31.02 18.09 -8.06
CA ASN A 77 31.06 19.55 -7.99
C ASN A 77 30.13 19.97 -6.84
N ASP A 78 30.68 20.18 -5.64
CA ASP A 78 29.92 20.39 -4.41
C ASP A 78 28.83 21.47 -4.53
N GLU A 79 29.09 22.55 -5.27
CA GLU A 79 28.11 23.60 -5.59
C GLU A 79 26.83 23.02 -6.22
N THR A 80 26.97 22.17 -7.24
CA THR A 80 25.84 21.54 -7.94
C THR A 80 25.12 20.48 -7.11
N MET A 81 25.80 19.86 -6.14
CA MET A 81 25.16 18.94 -5.19
C MET A 81 24.38 19.72 -4.14
N ASN A 82 24.95 20.80 -3.61
CA ASN A 82 24.32 21.67 -2.62
C ASN A 82 23.09 22.39 -3.18
N GLU A 83 23.09 22.80 -4.45
CA GLU A 83 21.89 23.32 -5.13
C GLU A 83 20.74 22.29 -5.21
N ARG A 84 21.07 21.01 -5.41
CA ARG A 84 20.07 19.93 -5.51
C ARG A 84 19.55 19.49 -4.15
N LEU A 85 20.40 19.43 -3.13
CA LEU A 85 19.97 19.26 -1.73
C LEU A 85 19.01 20.39 -1.34
N LYS A 86 19.33 21.64 -1.67
CA LYS A 86 18.45 22.81 -1.47
C LYS A 86 17.10 22.69 -2.16
N HIS A 87 17.04 22.09 -3.35
CA HIS A 87 15.80 21.87 -4.11
C HIS A 87 14.86 20.86 -3.44
N PHE A 88 15.40 19.81 -2.81
CA PHE A 88 14.62 18.80 -2.07
C PHE A 88 14.43 19.13 -0.58
N ASN A 89 14.89 20.30 -0.12
CA ASN A 89 14.95 20.72 1.29
C ASN A 89 15.83 19.81 2.18
N LEU A 90 16.80 19.10 1.60
CA LEU A 90 17.75 18.21 2.26
C LEU A 90 19.09 18.92 2.61
N ASP A 91 19.10 20.24 2.55
CA ASP A 91 20.19 21.14 2.94
C ASP A 91 20.19 21.42 4.46
N PHE A 92 20.18 20.36 5.26
CA PHE A 92 20.09 20.42 6.73
C PHE A 92 21.23 21.21 7.40
N ASP A 93 20.95 21.77 8.57
CA ASP A 93 21.92 22.46 9.43
C ASP A 93 23.09 21.54 9.82
N GLU A 94 24.32 22.08 9.90
CA GLU A 94 25.51 21.29 10.29
C GLU A 94 25.47 20.83 11.76
N ASP A 95 24.80 21.58 12.65
CA ASP A 95 24.59 21.19 14.04
C ASP A 95 23.41 20.24 14.19
N THR A 96 23.68 19.03 14.70
CA THR A 96 22.67 18.01 15.00
C THR A 96 21.63 18.50 16.03
N GLN A 97 21.98 19.37 17.00
CA GLN A 97 21.00 19.86 17.98
C GLN A 97 20.01 20.83 17.35
N GLN A 98 20.50 21.80 16.56
CA GLN A 98 19.66 22.67 15.74
C GLN A 98 18.81 21.87 14.75
N HIS A 99 19.36 20.84 14.09
CA HIS A 99 18.62 19.99 13.17
C HIS A 99 17.48 19.20 13.86
N ARG A 100 17.73 18.55 15.01
CA ARG A 100 16.69 17.84 15.79
C ARG A 100 15.59 18.78 16.30
N ALA A 101 15.90 20.04 16.60
CA ALA A 101 14.86 21.05 16.88
C ALA A 101 14.08 21.43 15.61
N ASN A 102 14.78 21.68 14.50
CA ASN A 102 14.21 22.15 13.24
C ASN A 102 13.40 21.07 12.48
N ILE A 103 13.56 19.77 12.77
CA ILE A 103 12.74 18.72 12.15
C ILE A 103 11.34 18.61 12.81
N HIS A 104 11.19 19.07 14.05
CA HIS A 104 9.94 19.02 14.82
C HIS A 104 9.19 20.35 14.92
N ASP A 105 9.80 21.48 14.53
CA ASP A 105 9.13 22.78 14.45
C ASP A 105 8.24 22.90 13.19
N PRO A 106 6.90 23.04 13.29
CA PRO A 106 6.01 23.20 12.14
C PRO A 106 6.22 24.48 11.31
N SER A 107 7.03 25.44 11.79
CA SER A 107 7.40 26.65 11.05
C SER A 107 8.74 26.54 10.30
N SER A 108 9.48 25.45 10.51
CA SER A 108 10.78 25.18 9.89
C SER A 108 10.65 24.71 8.44
N LYS A 109 11.66 25.04 7.61
CA LYS A 109 11.85 24.47 6.26
C LYS A 109 12.01 22.94 6.30
N PHE A 110 12.59 22.43 7.39
CA PHE A 110 12.98 21.02 7.55
C PHE A 110 11.93 20.18 8.29
N PHE A 111 10.75 20.75 8.59
CA PHE A 111 9.68 20.05 9.32
C PHE A 111 9.34 18.70 8.69
N GLY A 112 9.61 17.62 9.43
CA GLY A 112 9.35 16.23 9.06
C GLY A 112 8.20 15.68 9.88
N ARG A 113 8.46 15.40 11.17
CA ARG A 113 7.55 14.74 12.12
C ARG A 113 7.08 15.70 13.22
N ARG A 114 5.80 15.64 13.60
CA ARG A 114 5.21 16.57 14.59
C ARG A 114 5.40 16.16 16.05
N VAL A 115 5.47 14.86 16.33
CA VAL A 115 5.75 14.31 17.66
C VAL A 115 7.20 13.86 17.68
N GLN A 116 7.98 14.30 18.67
CA GLN A 116 9.32 13.74 18.91
C GLN A 116 9.15 12.36 19.57
N PRO A 117 9.83 11.30 19.09
CA PRO A 117 9.82 9.98 19.72
C PRO A 117 10.25 10.07 21.19
N ALA A 118 9.60 9.28 22.06
CA ALA A 118 9.91 9.28 23.50
C ALA A 118 11.30 8.71 23.82
N VAL A 119 11.86 7.91 22.89
CA VAL A 119 13.21 7.36 22.90
C VAL A 119 13.68 7.27 21.45
N GLU A 120 14.71 8.03 21.09
CA GLU A 120 15.42 7.86 19.81
C GLU A 120 16.30 6.60 19.93
N LEU A 121 15.95 5.53 19.19
CA LEU A 121 16.57 4.19 19.36
C LEU A 121 18.02 4.17 18.86
N GLU A 122 18.32 5.04 17.91
CA GLU A 122 19.61 5.26 17.25
C GLU A 122 20.67 5.71 18.27
N ASP A 123 20.30 6.59 19.20
CA ASP A 123 21.17 7.10 20.27
C ASP A 123 21.48 6.05 21.36
N LEU A 124 20.75 4.93 21.38
CA LEU A 124 21.02 3.80 22.28
C LEU A 124 22.00 2.77 21.71
N LEU A 125 22.38 2.89 20.42
CA LEU A 125 23.24 1.91 19.76
C LEU A 125 24.69 1.98 20.29
N PRO A 126 25.36 0.82 20.51
CA PRO A 126 26.73 0.77 21.05
C PRO A 126 27.81 1.15 20.03
N TYR A 127 27.43 1.71 18.88
CA TYR A 127 28.31 2.13 17.79
C TYR A 127 27.79 3.43 17.18
N LYS A 128 28.68 4.21 16.54
CA LYS A 128 28.26 5.38 15.77
C LYS A 128 27.53 4.94 14.49
N ILE A 129 26.29 5.39 14.34
CA ILE A 129 25.59 5.47 13.05
C ILE A 129 26.19 6.57 12.16
N GLU A 130 25.74 6.64 10.92
CA GLU A 130 25.92 7.77 10.02
C GLU A 130 25.30 9.08 10.56
N SER A 131 25.75 10.22 10.03
CA SER A 131 25.20 11.53 10.37
C SER A 131 23.95 11.88 9.55
N HIS A 132 23.11 12.79 10.08
CA HIS A 132 21.94 13.33 9.37
C HIS A 132 22.30 13.95 8.01
N LEU A 133 23.51 14.52 7.87
CA LEU A 133 24.05 15.02 6.61
C LEU A 133 24.41 13.91 5.60
N GLU A 134 24.80 12.72 6.08
CA GLU A 134 25.07 11.55 5.22
C GLU A 134 23.76 10.88 4.80
N GLN A 135 22.78 10.77 5.71
CA GLN A 135 21.41 10.32 5.42
C GLN A 135 20.76 11.20 4.36
N ALA A 136 20.83 12.53 4.50
CA ALA A 136 20.34 13.50 3.51
C ALA A 136 20.99 13.32 2.12
N LYS A 137 22.31 13.08 2.05
CA LYS A 137 23.03 12.83 0.80
C LYS A 137 22.63 11.50 0.14
N TYR A 138 22.41 10.46 0.94
CA TYR A 138 21.99 9.15 0.43
C TYR A 138 20.51 9.17 -0.03
N LEU A 139 19.62 9.82 0.73
CA LEU A 139 18.23 10.03 0.31
C LEU A 139 18.13 10.86 -0.98
N TYR A 140 18.94 11.91 -1.13
CA TYR A 140 19.07 12.66 -2.40
C TYR A 140 19.50 11.74 -3.57
N HIS A 141 20.42 10.80 -3.33
CA HIS A 141 20.84 9.83 -4.35
C HIS A 141 19.68 8.91 -4.77
N ILE A 142 18.96 8.34 -3.80
CA ILE A 142 17.77 7.50 -4.04
C ILE A 142 16.71 8.28 -4.84
N VAL A 143 16.33 9.48 -4.39
CA VAL A 143 15.31 10.31 -5.06
C VAL A 143 15.72 10.69 -6.48
N THR A 144 17.01 10.96 -6.72
CA THR A 144 17.54 11.27 -8.06
C THR A 144 17.46 10.06 -9.00
N ASN A 145 17.88 8.88 -8.55
CA ASN A 145 17.84 7.66 -9.36
C ASN A 145 16.40 7.18 -9.59
N LEU A 146 15.52 7.29 -8.58
CA LEU A 146 14.09 7.02 -8.70
C LEU A 146 13.43 7.94 -9.74
N TYR A 147 13.76 9.25 -9.73
CA TYR A 147 13.29 10.18 -10.76
C TYR A 147 13.75 9.76 -12.16
N VAL A 148 15.02 9.37 -12.35
CA VAL A 148 15.52 8.91 -13.66
C VAL A 148 14.85 7.59 -14.08
N ALA A 149 14.64 6.66 -13.15
CA ALA A 149 13.95 5.38 -13.41
C ALA A 149 12.49 5.55 -13.80
N ILE A 150 11.77 6.52 -13.21
CA ILE A 150 10.39 6.83 -13.61
C ILE A 150 10.39 7.58 -14.95
N LYS A 151 11.38 8.45 -15.22
CA LYS A 151 11.49 9.20 -16.48
C LYS A 151 11.95 8.37 -17.68
N SER A 152 12.50 7.18 -17.49
CA SER A 152 12.77 6.23 -18.59
C SER A 152 11.49 5.66 -19.21
N MET A 153 10.35 5.76 -18.50
CA MET A 153 9.06 5.12 -18.80
C MET A 153 9.08 3.58 -18.74
N ASP A 154 10.18 2.95 -18.30
CA ASP A 154 10.28 1.51 -18.08
C ASP A 154 10.14 1.19 -16.58
N ILE A 155 8.89 1.18 -16.12
CA ILE A 155 8.55 0.91 -14.70
C ILE A 155 8.78 -0.58 -14.36
N GLN A 156 8.69 -1.45 -15.38
CA GLN A 156 8.97 -2.88 -15.24
C GLN A 156 10.49 -3.19 -15.11
N GLY A 157 11.35 -2.32 -15.65
CA GLY A 157 12.80 -2.52 -15.66
C GLY A 157 13.27 -3.63 -16.61
N LEU A 158 12.63 -3.72 -17.79
CA LEU A 158 13.03 -4.61 -18.88
C LEU A 158 14.34 -4.18 -19.56
N ILE A 159 14.63 -2.88 -19.54
CA ILE A 159 15.81 -2.25 -20.11
C ILE A 159 16.79 -1.99 -18.97
N SER A 160 17.91 -2.72 -18.98
CA SER A 160 19.04 -2.43 -18.10
C SER A 160 19.79 -1.19 -18.59
N ILE A 161 19.24 -0.01 -18.30
CA ILE A 161 19.90 1.28 -18.57
C ILE A 161 21.20 1.32 -17.76
N THR A 162 22.35 1.28 -18.44
CA THR A 162 23.65 1.38 -17.78
C THR A 162 24.12 2.83 -17.72
N SER A 163 25.12 3.09 -16.88
CA SER A 163 25.82 4.38 -16.84
C SER A 163 26.51 4.73 -18.17
N GLN A 164 26.81 3.76 -19.03
CA GLN A 164 27.36 4.01 -20.38
C GLN A 164 26.29 4.49 -21.37
N ASP A 165 25.06 3.98 -21.26
CA ASP A 165 23.95 4.40 -22.13
C ASP A 165 23.53 5.85 -21.83
N LEU A 166 23.50 6.24 -20.55
CA LEU A 166 23.29 7.63 -20.14
C LEU A 166 24.40 8.57 -20.63
N LEU A 167 25.67 8.12 -20.63
CA LEU A 167 26.78 8.88 -21.20
C LEU A 167 26.67 9.06 -22.73
N ALA A 168 26.00 8.15 -23.43
CA ALA A 168 25.71 8.29 -24.86
C ALA A 168 24.52 9.23 -25.14
N LEU A 169 23.51 9.26 -24.26
CA LEU A 169 22.32 10.13 -24.32
C LEU A 169 22.55 11.60 -23.92
N LYS A 170 23.81 11.98 -23.68
CA LYS A 170 24.32 13.29 -23.24
C LYS A 170 23.78 14.53 -23.97
N ASN A 171 23.23 14.39 -25.18
CA ASN A 171 22.71 15.51 -25.96
C ASN A 171 21.20 15.73 -25.81
N GLU A 172 20.45 14.81 -25.21
CA GLU A 172 18.98 14.88 -25.09
C GLU A 172 18.45 14.67 -23.66
N VAL A 173 19.19 13.99 -22.77
CA VAL A 173 18.82 13.80 -21.36
C VAL A 173 19.75 14.59 -20.44
N TYR A 174 19.13 15.41 -19.59
CA TYR A 174 19.71 16.37 -18.63
C TYR A 174 21.01 15.92 -17.91
N ASP A 175 21.88 16.91 -17.61
CA ASP A 175 23.02 16.86 -16.66
C ASP A 175 22.66 16.43 -15.21
N LEU A 176 21.41 16.04 -14.96
CA LEU A 176 20.92 15.60 -13.66
C LEU A 176 21.62 14.31 -13.21
N ALA A 177 21.73 13.29 -14.07
CA ALA A 177 22.33 12.02 -13.70
C ALA A 177 23.88 12.05 -13.63
N LEU A 178 24.52 12.87 -14.46
CA LEU A 178 25.97 12.78 -14.71
C LEU A 178 26.87 13.21 -13.52
N ASN A 179 26.35 14.05 -12.63
CA ASN A 179 27.12 14.65 -11.54
C ASN A 179 26.85 14.03 -10.15
N SER A 180 26.02 12.98 -10.08
CA SER A 180 25.88 12.10 -8.90
C SER A 180 26.93 10.98 -8.94
N ASP A 181 27.38 10.48 -7.77
CA ASP A 181 28.58 9.62 -7.58
C ASP A 181 28.57 8.23 -8.27
N MET A 182 27.53 7.92 -9.05
CA MET A 182 27.34 6.69 -9.84
C MET A 182 28.53 6.33 -10.76
N PHE A 183 29.38 7.30 -11.12
CA PHE A 183 30.46 7.11 -12.09
C PHE A 183 31.82 6.71 -11.50
N LYS A 184 32.01 6.79 -10.17
CA LYS A 184 33.31 6.51 -9.52
C LYS A 184 33.34 5.21 -8.74
N LEU A 185 32.28 4.89 -7.99
CA LEU A 185 32.16 3.66 -7.20
C LEU A 185 32.29 2.37 -8.06
N VAL A 186 31.95 2.43 -9.34
CA VAL A 186 31.99 1.28 -10.28
C VAL A 186 33.43 0.82 -10.60
N LEU A 187 34.47 1.61 -10.27
CA LEU A 187 35.86 1.30 -10.61
C LEU A 187 36.65 0.56 -9.51
N ASP A 188 36.28 0.70 -8.23
CA ASP A 188 37.09 0.22 -7.10
C ASP A 188 36.52 -1.01 -6.35
N VAL A 189 35.34 -1.52 -6.73
CA VAL A 189 34.78 -2.74 -6.12
C VAL A 189 35.45 -3.99 -6.71
N THR A 190 36.32 -4.62 -5.92
CA THR A 190 36.90 -5.94 -6.23
C THR A 190 35.86 -7.05 -6.12
N ASP A 191 35.92 -8.04 -7.03
CA ASP A 191 34.94 -9.13 -7.12
C ASP A 191 34.77 -9.95 -5.81
N ASP A 192 33.61 -9.85 -5.17
CA ASP A 192 33.14 -10.76 -4.12
C ASP A 192 31.71 -11.26 -4.47
N PRO A 193 31.54 -12.52 -4.90
CA PRO A 193 30.30 -12.99 -5.54
C PRO A 193 29.28 -13.51 -4.52
N HIS A 194 28.64 -12.59 -3.78
CA HIS A 194 27.44 -12.91 -3.00
C HIS A 194 26.14 -12.65 -3.79
N ASP A 195 25.23 -13.62 -3.71
CA ASP A 195 24.11 -13.82 -4.63
C ASP A 195 22.87 -13.01 -4.20
N VAL A 196 22.70 -11.79 -4.75
CA VAL A 196 21.59 -10.86 -4.42
C VAL A 196 20.28 -11.28 -5.14
N ALA A 197 19.94 -12.56 -5.00
CA ALA A 197 18.79 -13.20 -5.65
C ALA A 197 18.11 -14.23 -4.73
N LYS A 198 18.27 -14.07 -3.40
CA LYS A 198 17.44 -14.71 -2.39
C LYS A 198 16.58 -13.67 -1.69
N PHE A 199 15.27 -13.82 -1.90
CA PHE A 199 14.23 -13.14 -1.15
C PHE A 199 14.02 -13.94 0.14
N ASP A 200 14.76 -13.59 1.19
CA ASP A 200 14.51 -14.09 2.54
C ASP A 200 13.51 -13.11 3.20
N GLU A 201 12.22 -13.24 2.87
CA GLU A 201 11.12 -12.43 3.45
C GLU A 201 10.49 -13.13 4.67
N ASP A 202 11.26 -13.22 5.76
CA ASP A 202 10.81 -13.64 7.10
C ASP A 202 10.77 -12.42 8.05
N ASP A 203 10.02 -11.36 7.70
CA ASP A 203 9.79 -10.16 8.54
C ASP A 203 8.28 -9.90 8.69
N GLU A 204 7.67 -10.49 9.74
CA GLU A 204 6.28 -10.22 10.16
C GLU A 204 6.17 -8.76 10.65
N ASN A 205 5.48 -7.89 9.90
CA ASN A 205 5.34 -6.46 10.24
C ASN A 205 3.87 -6.04 10.46
N ASP A 206 3.53 -5.72 11.71
CA ASP A 206 2.19 -5.35 12.19
C ASP A 206 1.72 -3.96 11.71
N SER A 207 1.27 -3.86 10.45
CA SER A 207 0.43 -2.74 9.99
C SER A 207 -0.93 -2.75 10.72
N TYR A 208 -1.07 -1.92 11.73
CA TYR A 208 -2.28 -1.87 12.55
C TYR A 208 -3.53 -1.38 11.77
N GLU A 209 -4.71 -1.87 12.16
CA GLU A 209 -6.06 -1.52 11.66
C GLU A 209 -6.52 -1.96 10.25
N LEU A 210 -5.67 -2.47 9.35
CA LEU A 210 -6.13 -3.02 8.05
C LEU A 210 -5.80 -4.50 7.77
N LEU A 211 -4.86 -5.13 8.49
CA LEU A 211 -4.30 -6.45 8.15
C LEU A 211 -5.19 -7.70 8.36
N GLU A 212 -6.44 -7.59 8.83
CA GLU A 212 -7.33 -8.78 9.01
C GLU A 212 -7.64 -9.56 7.70
N GLU A 213 -7.18 -9.10 6.52
CA GLU A 213 -7.29 -9.82 5.23
C GLU A 213 -5.94 -10.33 4.66
N ASN A 214 -4.79 -10.11 5.33
CA ASN A 214 -3.47 -10.34 4.72
C ASN A 214 -3.03 -11.81 4.62
N GLU A 215 -3.58 -12.74 5.42
CA GLU A 215 -3.31 -14.19 5.35
C GLU A 215 -3.66 -14.81 3.96
N PHE A 216 -4.25 -14.03 3.05
CA PHE A 216 -4.58 -14.41 1.67
C PHE A 216 -3.69 -13.79 0.58
N LEU A 217 -2.80 -12.83 0.91
CA LEU A 217 -2.01 -12.07 -0.07
C LEU A 217 -0.69 -12.75 -0.46
N ASP A 218 0.03 -13.37 0.48
CA ASP A 218 1.31 -14.07 0.26
C ASP A 218 1.23 -15.15 -0.84
N ALA A 219 0.04 -15.72 -1.04
CA ALA A 219 -0.20 -16.78 -2.01
C ALA A 219 -0.43 -16.28 -3.46
N ALA A 220 0.08 -15.10 -3.82
CA ALA A 220 -0.09 -14.46 -5.13
C ALA A 220 1.20 -13.83 -5.71
N ASP A 221 2.36 -14.33 -5.27
CA ASP A 221 3.70 -13.93 -5.72
C ASP A 221 3.83 -13.94 -7.27
N PRO A 222 4.06 -12.78 -7.92
CA PRO A 222 4.29 -12.68 -9.35
C PRO A 222 5.78 -12.77 -9.68
N ASP A 223 6.18 -13.56 -10.68
CA ASP A 223 7.56 -13.65 -11.19
C ASP A 223 8.16 -12.27 -11.60
N PHE A 224 8.66 -11.52 -10.62
CA PHE A 224 9.42 -10.26 -10.75
C PHE A 224 10.92 -10.51 -10.61
N SER A 225 11.38 -11.73 -10.88
CA SER A 225 12.79 -11.96 -11.19
C SER A 225 13.20 -11.05 -12.35
N VAL A 226 14.19 -10.19 -12.10
CA VAL A 226 14.71 -9.29 -13.14
C VAL A 226 15.24 -10.16 -14.28
N THR A 227 14.68 -10.01 -15.48
CA THR A 227 14.99 -10.87 -16.64
C THR A 227 16.31 -10.49 -17.31
N GLY A 228 17.37 -10.45 -16.49
CA GLY A 228 18.74 -10.15 -16.85
C GLY A 228 19.63 -10.46 -15.65
N LYS A 229 20.77 -11.12 -15.86
CA LYS A 229 21.72 -11.40 -14.78
C LYS A 229 22.33 -10.09 -14.29
N LEU A 230 21.90 -9.59 -13.12
CA LEU A 230 22.68 -8.59 -12.40
C LEU A 230 24.04 -9.23 -12.07
N THR A 231 25.09 -8.68 -12.67
CA THR A 231 26.48 -8.98 -12.30
C THR A 231 27.02 -7.79 -11.52
N ALA A 232 28.18 -7.90 -10.87
CA ALA A 232 28.76 -6.76 -10.15
C ALA A 232 29.02 -5.53 -11.05
N ARG A 233 29.08 -5.70 -12.38
CA ARG A 233 29.15 -4.61 -13.37
C ARG A 233 27.82 -3.88 -13.61
N SER A 234 26.74 -4.33 -12.97
CA SER A 234 25.38 -3.82 -13.12
C SER A 234 24.97 -2.86 -11.98
N THR A 235 25.89 -2.38 -11.14
CA THR A 235 25.62 -1.47 -10.00
C THR A 235 25.06 -0.08 -10.37
N ALA A 236 24.76 0.16 -11.64
CA ALA A 236 23.96 1.28 -12.13
C ALA A 236 22.58 0.83 -12.68
N VAL A 237 21.94 -0.20 -12.10
CA VAL A 237 20.56 -0.59 -12.48
C VAL A 237 19.58 0.51 -12.05
N ILE A 238 19.13 1.28 -13.03
CA ILE A 238 18.09 2.31 -12.86
C ILE A 238 16.72 1.63 -13.04
N ASN A 239 16.27 0.94 -11.98
CA ASN A 239 14.99 0.23 -11.92
C ASN A 239 14.14 0.78 -10.75
N VAL A 240 12.87 1.10 -11.00
CA VAL A 240 11.94 1.70 -10.03
C VAL A 240 11.76 0.82 -8.79
N ASN A 241 11.72 -0.51 -8.93
CA ASN A 241 11.58 -1.45 -7.81
C ASN A 241 12.80 -1.42 -6.87
N HIS A 242 14.01 -1.41 -7.44
CA HIS A 242 15.25 -1.36 -6.64
C HIS A 242 15.32 -0.08 -5.81
N TRP A 243 15.18 1.09 -6.44
CA TRP A 243 15.23 2.38 -5.75
C TRP A 243 14.05 2.61 -4.80
N THR A 244 12.92 1.92 -5.02
CA THR A 244 11.81 1.88 -4.05
C THR A 244 12.13 1.01 -2.84
N ASN A 245 12.82 -0.12 -3.00
CA ASN A 245 13.30 -0.93 -1.86
C ASN A 245 14.37 -0.19 -1.06
N GLU A 246 15.32 0.50 -1.69
CA GLU A 246 16.27 1.35 -0.95
C GLU A 246 15.55 2.47 -0.18
N LEU A 247 14.51 3.09 -0.78
CA LEU A 247 13.68 4.06 -0.08
C LEU A 247 12.89 3.43 1.08
N ARG A 248 12.36 2.21 0.91
CA ARG A 248 11.66 1.43 1.95
C ARG A 248 12.55 1.19 3.17
N ASN A 249 13.82 0.84 2.92
CA ASN A 249 14.84 0.67 3.95
C ASN A 249 15.15 2.01 4.65
N CYS A 250 15.17 3.11 3.89
CA CYS A 250 15.44 4.47 4.41
C CYS A 250 14.25 5.16 5.09
N MET A 251 13.10 4.50 5.28
CA MET A 251 11.92 5.12 5.93
C MET A 251 12.14 5.48 7.41
N HIS A 252 13.21 5.00 8.04
CA HIS A 252 13.62 5.39 9.39
C HIS A 252 14.45 6.70 9.42
N PHE A 253 14.84 7.24 8.27
CA PHE A 253 15.44 8.58 8.20
C PHE A 253 14.35 9.64 8.24
N GLU A 254 14.56 10.68 9.05
CA GLU A 254 13.70 11.86 9.04
C GLU A 254 13.96 12.73 7.79
N PHE A 255 12.89 13.13 7.11
CA PHE A 255 12.96 14.00 5.93
C PHE A 255 11.76 14.95 5.82
N PRO A 256 11.90 16.12 5.16
CA PRO A 256 10.88 17.15 5.19
C PRO A 256 9.55 16.69 4.60
N LEU A 257 8.46 17.16 5.22
CA LEU A 257 7.08 16.88 4.82
C LEU A 257 6.79 17.30 3.36
N THR A 258 7.51 18.28 2.83
CA THR A 258 7.47 18.66 1.40
C THR A 258 7.97 17.56 0.47
N LEU A 259 8.99 16.80 0.88
CA LEU A 259 9.52 15.65 0.15
C LEU A 259 8.60 14.43 0.35
N ARG A 260 8.08 14.21 1.57
CA ARG A 260 7.06 13.17 1.86
C ARG A 260 5.81 13.34 0.98
N LYS A 261 5.31 14.58 0.84
CA LYS A 261 4.24 14.94 -0.12
C LYS A 261 4.61 14.60 -1.57
N ALA A 262 5.79 14.98 -2.04
CA ALA A 262 6.21 14.70 -3.42
C ALA A 262 6.29 13.19 -3.70
N LEU A 263 6.85 12.41 -2.77
CA LEU A 263 6.97 10.95 -2.87
C LEU A 263 5.59 10.27 -2.81
N ALA A 264 4.70 10.70 -1.91
CA ALA A 264 3.34 10.16 -1.82
C ALA A 264 2.55 10.38 -3.13
N VAL A 265 2.63 11.56 -3.74
CA VAL A 265 2.03 11.82 -5.06
C VAL A 265 2.64 10.92 -6.14
N VAL A 266 3.95 10.66 -6.11
CA VAL A 266 4.61 9.74 -7.05
C VAL A 266 4.11 8.30 -6.86
N TYR A 267 4.09 7.75 -5.65
CA TYR A 267 3.68 6.37 -5.41
C TYR A 267 2.19 6.12 -5.70
N TYR A 268 1.31 7.08 -5.40
CA TYR A 268 -0.10 7.03 -5.83
C TYR A 268 -0.23 6.86 -7.35
N ASN A 269 0.49 7.67 -8.13
CA ASN A 269 0.45 7.60 -9.59
C ASN A 269 1.12 6.32 -10.14
N LEU A 270 2.21 5.83 -9.52
CA LEU A 270 2.88 4.59 -9.91
C LEU A 270 1.98 3.37 -9.78
N CYS A 271 1.13 3.30 -8.74
CA CYS A 271 0.16 2.22 -8.60
C CYS A 271 -0.89 2.20 -9.73
N LEU A 272 -1.22 3.37 -10.28
CA LEU A 272 -2.24 3.56 -11.32
C LEU A 272 -1.69 3.43 -12.76
N VAL A 273 -0.40 3.11 -12.93
CA VAL A 273 0.20 2.83 -14.24
C VAL A 273 -0.50 1.65 -14.93
N ARG A 274 -0.84 1.81 -16.21
CA ARG A 274 -1.42 0.78 -17.09
C ARG A 274 -0.38 0.32 -18.15
N GLY A 275 -0.55 -0.87 -18.71
CA GLY A 275 0.21 -1.35 -19.89
C GLY A 275 1.58 -2.02 -19.65
N GLN A 276 2.05 -2.15 -18.41
CA GLN A 276 3.29 -2.87 -18.04
C GLN A 276 3.05 -3.81 -16.86
N LYS A 277 3.96 -4.77 -16.60
CA LYS A 277 3.96 -5.48 -15.31
C LYS A 277 4.55 -4.53 -14.25
N VAL A 278 3.74 -4.20 -13.24
CA VAL A 278 4.07 -3.24 -12.19
C VAL A 278 3.87 -3.90 -10.83
N TYR A 279 4.87 -3.83 -9.94
CA TYR A 279 4.81 -4.42 -8.60
C TYR A 279 4.06 -3.50 -7.64
N ARG A 280 2.73 -3.41 -7.86
CA ARG A 280 1.86 -2.43 -7.19
C ARG A 280 1.79 -2.58 -5.67
N GLN A 281 2.04 -3.76 -5.13
CA GLN A 281 2.03 -4.00 -3.69
C GLN A 281 3.13 -3.19 -2.98
N LEU A 282 4.39 -3.31 -3.42
CA LEU A 282 5.50 -2.48 -2.93
C LEU A 282 5.22 -0.98 -3.05
N TYR A 283 4.59 -0.54 -4.14
CA TYR A 283 4.27 0.88 -4.35
C TYR A 283 3.12 1.36 -3.45
N LEU A 284 2.18 0.47 -3.11
CA LEU A 284 1.09 0.72 -2.18
C LEU A 284 1.57 0.77 -0.73
N GLU A 285 2.42 -0.18 -0.31
CA GLU A 285 3.11 -0.16 1.00
C GLU A 285 3.86 1.17 1.20
N MET A 286 4.57 1.63 0.16
CA MET A 286 5.30 2.90 0.22
C MET A 286 4.39 4.13 0.20
N PHE A 287 3.26 4.08 -0.50
CA PHE A 287 2.24 5.14 -0.40
C PHE A 287 1.63 5.20 1.01
N GLU A 288 1.24 4.04 1.56
CA GLU A 288 0.66 3.87 2.90
C GLU A 288 1.60 4.41 3.99
N ARG A 289 2.86 3.97 4.02
CA ARG A 289 3.88 4.47 4.97
C ARG A 289 4.10 5.98 4.87
N MET A 290 4.05 6.56 3.66
CA MET A 290 4.22 8.00 3.48
C MET A 290 3.05 8.81 4.08
N VAL A 291 1.83 8.25 4.12
CA VAL A 291 0.60 8.97 4.54
C VAL A 291 0.00 8.47 5.86
N ALA A 292 0.69 7.59 6.59
CA ALA A 292 0.22 6.91 7.79
C ALA A 292 -0.50 7.83 8.81
N CYS A 293 -1.63 7.33 9.34
CA CYS A 293 -2.44 8.05 10.33
C CYS A 293 -1.85 8.00 11.75
N ASP A 294 -0.95 7.04 12.00
CA ASP A 294 -0.11 6.95 13.21
C ASP A 294 1.26 6.38 12.82
N ASP A 295 2.28 7.23 12.83
CA ASP A 295 3.70 6.93 12.65
C ASP A 295 4.40 7.62 13.82
N GLU A 296 4.73 6.84 14.85
CA GLU A 296 5.23 7.30 16.17
C GLU A 296 4.41 8.45 16.81
N GLY A 297 3.08 8.37 16.75
CA GLY A 297 2.17 9.39 17.26
C GLY A 297 1.93 10.57 16.31
N THR A 298 2.52 10.57 15.11
CA THR A 298 2.30 11.60 14.08
C THR A 298 1.32 11.12 13.01
N ASP A 299 0.20 11.82 12.88
CA ASP A 299 -0.78 11.65 11.80
C ASP A 299 -0.30 12.41 10.54
N PHE A 300 0.43 11.71 9.66
CA PHE A 300 0.94 12.30 8.42
C PHE A 300 -0.17 12.63 7.44
N THR A 301 -1.31 11.93 7.46
CA THR A 301 -2.48 12.32 6.65
C THR A 301 -2.92 13.75 6.98
N ARG A 302 -3.04 14.13 8.26
CA ARG A 302 -3.39 15.51 8.66
C ARG A 302 -2.32 16.52 8.29
N GLU A 303 -1.05 16.23 8.57
CA GLU A 303 0.02 17.19 8.30
C GLU A 303 0.22 17.41 6.77
N LEU A 304 0.12 16.35 5.96
CA LEU A 304 0.13 16.43 4.49
C LEU A 304 -1.07 17.22 3.92
N LYS A 305 -2.27 17.05 4.50
CA LYS A 305 -3.44 17.87 4.13
C LYS A 305 -3.24 19.35 4.44
N LYS A 306 -2.62 19.71 5.58
CA LYS A 306 -2.32 21.12 5.92
C LYS A 306 -1.37 21.78 4.92
N ILE A 307 -0.38 21.06 4.40
CA ILE A 307 0.50 21.57 3.33
C ILE A 307 -0.11 21.40 1.93
N GLY A 308 -1.43 21.21 1.83
CA GLY A 308 -2.19 21.19 0.58
C GLY A 308 -1.81 20.02 -0.33
N MET A 309 -1.64 18.81 0.21
CA MET A 309 -1.58 17.60 -0.61
C MET A 309 -2.97 17.29 -1.20
N ILE A 310 -3.04 17.23 -2.52
CA ILE A 310 -4.25 16.91 -3.29
C ILE A 310 -3.88 15.82 -4.30
N LEU A 311 -4.74 14.82 -4.46
CA LEU A 311 -4.62 13.71 -5.42
C LEU A 311 -5.79 13.75 -6.41
N ASP A 312 -5.51 13.48 -7.69
CA ASP A 312 -6.58 13.34 -8.70
C ASP A 312 -7.24 11.97 -8.59
N TYR A 313 -8.54 11.96 -8.31
CA TYR A 313 -9.37 10.76 -8.22
C TYR A 313 -9.70 10.16 -9.59
N LYS A 314 -9.54 10.90 -10.70
CA LYS A 314 -10.05 10.49 -12.02
C LYS A 314 -9.34 9.25 -12.58
N PRO A 315 -8.00 9.10 -12.55
CA PRO A 315 -7.34 7.88 -13.02
C PRO A 315 -7.68 6.64 -12.16
N MET A 316 -7.92 6.83 -10.86
CA MET A 316 -8.42 5.79 -9.95
C MET A 316 -9.86 5.38 -10.32
N LYS A 317 -10.75 6.36 -10.51
CA LYS A 317 -12.14 6.16 -10.95
C LYS A 317 -12.21 5.42 -12.27
N GLU A 318 -11.41 5.81 -13.27
CA GLU A 318 -11.30 5.09 -14.55
C GLU A 318 -10.92 3.62 -14.34
N LEU A 319 -9.82 3.36 -13.64
CA LEU A 319 -9.29 2.00 -13.48
C LEU A 319 -10.21 1.10 -12.64
N LEU A 320 -10.88 1.63 -11.61
CA LEU A 320 -11.92 0.90 -10.86
C LEU A 320 -13.18 0.63 -11.70
N ASN A 321 -13.50 1.52 -12.65
CA ASN A 321 -14.62 1.33 -13.57
C ASN A 321 -14.34 0.26 -14.66
N GLU A 322 -13.09 -0.04 -14.99
CA GLU A 322 -12.73 -1.14 -15.92
C GLU A 322 -13.13 -2.54 -15.39
N PHE A 323 -13.44 -2.66 -14.10
CA PHE A 323 -13.98 -3.89 -13.49
C PHE A 323 -15.52 -4.01 -13.58
N LEU A 324 -16.23 -2.93 -13.96
CA LEU A 324 -17.68 -2.96 -14.16
C LEU A 324 -18.06 -3.77 -15.42
N SER A 325 -19.35 -4.09 -15.56
CA SER A 325 -19.83 -4.82 -16.74
C SER A 325 -19.79 -3.93 -17.99
N SER A 326 -18.86 -4.21 -18.90
CA SER A 326 -18.83 -3.66 -20.26
C SER A 326 -20.12 -3.99 -21.03
N VAL A 327 -20.55 -3.07 -21.90
CA VAL A 327 -21.63 -3.30 -22.87
C VAL A 327 -21.22 -4.33 -23.93
N GLU A 328 -19.92 -4.39 -24.26
CA GLU A 328 -19.33 -5.34 -25.20
C GLU A 328 -18.44 -6.34 -24.41
N PRO A 329 -18.86 -7.61 -24.25
CA PRO A 329 -18.18 -8.55 -23.37
C PRO A 329 -16.79 -8.94 -23.89
N ASP A 330 -16.61 -8.95 -25.20
CA ASP A 330 -15.33 -9.29 -25.87
C ASP A 330 -14.21 -8.26 -25.59
N PHE A 331 -14.56 -7.08 -25.07
CA PHE A 331 -13.63 -6.01 -24.68
C PHE A 331 -13.54 -5.81 -23.15
N LYS A 332 -14.13 -6.69 -22.32
CA LYS A 332 -14.02 -6.62 -20.86
C LYS A 332 -12.59 -6.97 -20.42
N MET A 333 -11.82 -5.97 -19.96
CA MET A 333 -10.40 -6.14 -19.63
C MET A 333 -10.12 -6.92 -18.34
N TYR A 334 -10.96 -6.75 -17.31
CA TYR A 334 -10.82 -7.43 -16.02
C TYR A 334 -12.07 -8.21 -15.64
N ASN A 335 -11.91 -9.38 -15.03
CA ASN A 335 -13.03 -10.15 -14.49
C ASN A 335 -12.79 -10.59 -13.04
N ILE A 336 -13.60 -10.09 -12.11
CA ILE A 336 -13.49 -10.35 -10.66
C ILE A 336 -13.60 -11.85 -10.29
N ASP A 337 -14.18 -12.71 -11.13
CA ASP A 337 -14.13 -14.17 -10.90
C ASP A 337 -12.71 -14.75 -11.03
N SER A 338 -11.79 -14.04 -11.68
CA SER A 338 -10.37 -14.39 -11.75
C SER A 338 -9.63 -13.93 -10.50
N ARG A 339 -8.83 -14.82 -9.90
CA ARG A 339 -8.03 -14.50 -8.71
C ARG A 339 -7.01 -13.38 -8.95
N SER A 340 -6.42 -13.29 -10.15
CA SER A 340 -5.50 -12.20 -10.51
C SER A 340 -6.17 -10.82 -10.43
N ASP A 341 -7.39 -10.75 -10.93
CA ASP A 341 -8.10 -9.50 -11.17
C ASP A 341 -8.82 -9.08 -9.88
N MET A 342 -9.34 -10.03 -9.11
CA MET A 342 -9.79 -9.84 -7.73
C MET A 342 -8.65 -9.26 -6.86
N ASN A 343 -7.43 -9.79 -6.97
CA ASN A 343 -6.30 -9.27 -6.19
C ASN A 343 -5.91 -7.85 -6.62
N LEU A 344 -5.88 -7.56 -7.93
CA LEU A 344 -5.68 -6.19 -8.42
C LEU A 344 -6.79 -5.24 -7.93
N PHE A 345 -8.06 -5.67 -7.99
CA PHE A 345 -9.20 -4.89 -7.50
C PHE A 345 -9.08 -4.59 -6.00
N ARG A 346 -8.69 -5.57 -5.18
CA ARG A 346 -8.43 -5.37 -3.73
C ARG A 346 -7.32 -4.34 -3.47
N LEU A 347 -6.19 -4.44 -4.17
CA LEU A 347 -5.09 -3.47 -4.06
C LEU A 347 -5.55 -2.05 -4.43
N LEU A 348 -6.38 -1.91 -5.47
CA LEU A 348 -6.94 -0.61 -5.87
C LEU A 348 -8.00 -0.08 -4.88
N VAL A 349 -8.82 -0.95 -4.29
CA VAL A 349 -9.77 -0.60 -3.22
C VAL A 349 -9.03 -0.13 -1.96
N MET A 350 -7.90 -0.77 -1.61
CA MET A 350 -7.04 -0.34 -0.49
C MET A 350 -6.36 1.01 -0.79
N LEU A 351 -5.69 1.14 -1.93
CA LEU A 351 -5.10 2.41 -2.41
C LEU A 351 -6.13 3.55 -2.41
N SER A 352 -7.35 3.30 -2.91
CA SER A 352 -8.45 4.27 -2.95
C SER A 352 -8.90 4.68 -1.56
N THR A 353 -9.02 3.73 -0.62
CA THR A 353 -9.39 4.00 0.78
C THR A 353 -8.36 4.89 1.48
N ILE A 354 -7.07 4.66 1.22
CA ILE A 354 -5.94 5.42 1.78
C ILE A 354 -5.77 6.79 1.08
N ALA A 355 -6.05 6.88 -0.22
CA ALA A 355 -5.92 8.11 -1.01
C ALA A 355 -7.10 9.08 -0.86
N ARG A 356 -8.31 8.58 -0.56
CA ARG A 356 -9.55 9.35 -0.44
C ARG A 356 -9.44 10.64 0.41
N PRO A 357 -8.75 10.67 1.57
CA PRO A 357 -8.62 11.90 2.37
C PRO A 357 -7.95 13.07 1.63
N PHE A 358 -7.24 12.81 0.53
CA PHE A 358 -6.53 13.81 -0.27
C PHE A 358 -7.24 14.20 -1.57
N PHE A 359 -8.48 13.75 -1.82
CA PHE A 359 -9.28 14.30 -2.92
C PHE A 359 -9.68 15.75 -2.59
N ASP A 360 -9.89 16.59 -3.61
CA ASP A 360 -10.07 18.03 -3.41
C ASP A 360 -11.41 18.36 -2.73
N GLU A 361 -11.36 18.67 -1.43
CA GLU A 361 -12.49 19.10 -0.60
C GLU A 361 -13.23 20.35 -1.10
N ASN A 362 -12.72 21.00 -2.15
CA ASN A 362 -13.28 22.21 -2.75
C ASN A 362 -13.91 21.93 -4.14
N ASP A 363 -13.70 20.73 -4.71
CA ASP A 363 -14.40 20.29 -5.92
C ASP A 363 -15.75 19.66 -5.53
N GLU A 364 -16.80 20.48 -5.63
CA GLU A 364 -18.17 20.07 -5.30
C GLU A 364 -18.73 19.00 -6.25
N THR A 365 -18.07 18.75 -7.39
CA THR A 365 -18.53 17.79 -8.40
C THR A 365 -18.16 16.35 -8.08
N ILE A 366 -17.11 16.09 -7.29
CA ILE A 366 -16.58 14.72 -7.04
C ILE A 366 -17.66 13.80 -6.48
N LEU A 367 -18.52 14.29 -5.58
CA LEU A 367 -19.64 13.51 -5.02
C LEU A 367 -20.60 13.03 -6.11
N THR A 368 -21.08 13.92 -6.98
CA THR A 368 -21.97 13.53 -8.09
C THR A 368 -21.24 12.67 -9.12
N ASP A 369 -19.99 13.00 -9.44
CA ASP A 369 -19.20 12.30 -10.46
C ASP A 369 -18.85 10.87 -10.05
N THR A 370 -18.70 10.60 -8.75
CA THR A 370 -18.45 9.25 -8.22
C THR A 370 -19.75 8.54 -7.85
N MET A 371 -20.55 9.13 -6.95
CA MET A 371 -21.68 8.45 -6.33
C MET A 371 -22.88 8.27 -7.27
N ASP A 372 -23.28 9.31 -8.03
CA ASP A 372 -24.42 9.18 -8.96
C ASP A 372 -24.09 8.17 -10.07
N PHE A 373 -22.84 8.15 -10.55
CA PHE A 373 -22.35 7.18 -11.54
C PHE A 373 -22.36 5.74 -11.00
N LEU A 374 -21.84 5.52 -9.78
CA LEU A 374 -21.77 4.19 -9.18
C LEU A 374 -23.16 3.65 -8.79
N LEU A 375 -24.07 4.52 -8.34
CA LEU A 375 -25.48 4.17 -8.09
C LEU A 375 -26.23 3.87 -9.39
N ALA A 376 -26.01 4.63 -10.48
CA ALA A 376 -26.56 4.32 -11.79
C ALA A 376 -26.00 3.01 -12.38
N SER A 377 -24.77 2.66 -12.00
CA SER A 377 -24.11 1.39 -12.37
C SER A 377 -24.48 0.20 -11.47
N LEU A 378 -25.32 0.40 -10.45
CA LEU A 378 -25.64 -0.63 -9.45
C LEU A 378 -26.68 -1.63 -9.97
N SER A 379 -26.25 -2.87 -10.17
CA SER A 379 -27.08 -4.00 -10.61
C SER A 379 -26.65 -5.29 -9.91
N PRO A 380 -27.45 -6.37 -9.90
CA PRO A 380 -27.05 -7.66 -9.33
C PRO A 380 -25.72 -8.22 -9.87
N ASN A 381 -25.33 -7.85 -11.10
CA ASN A 381 -24.11 -8.32 -11.76
C ASN A 381 -22.90 -7.40 -11.53
N SER A 382 -23.10 -6.20 -11.00
CA SER A 382 -22.06 -5.19 -10.73
C SER A 382 -21.92 -4.83 -9.25
N ILE A 383 -22.81 -5.33 -8.39
CA ILE A 383 -22.87 -5.07 -6.95
C ILE A 383 -21.57 -5.38 -6.20
N THR A 384 -20.86 -6.44 -6.63
CA THR A 384 -19.55 -6.88 -6.13
C THR A 384 -18.38 -5.98 -6.53
N VAL A 385 -18.59 -5.08 -7.50
CA VAL A 385 -17.66 -4.00 -7.87
C VAL A 385 -18.11 -2.70 -7.20
N ALA A 386 -19.38 -2.33 -7.41
CA ALA A 386 -19.90 -1.00 -7.12
C ALA A 386 -19.96 -0.69 -5.62
N LEU A 387 -20.32 -1.65 -4.76
CA LEU A 387 -20.33 -1.42 -3.30
C LEU A 387 -18.92 -1.23 -2.72
N PRO A 388 -17.92 -2.09 -3.01
CA PRO A 388 -16.53 -1.82 -2.63
C PRO A 388 -16.04 -0.46 -3.17
N THR A 389 -16.28 -0.15 -4.45
CA THR A 389 -15.88 1.13 -5.05
C THR A 389 -16.56 2.33 -4.38
N ILE A 390 -17.85 2.25 -4.02
CA ILE A 390 -18.53 3.28 -3.20
C ILE A 390 -17.86 3.42 -1.82
N SER A 391 -17.53 2.30 -1.17
CA SER A 391 -16.94 2.30 0.17
C SER A 391 -15.50 2.85 0.23
N CYS A 392 -14.75 2.80 -0.88
CA CYS A 392 -13.38 3.33 -0.97
C CYS A 392 -13.27 4.70 -1.65
N LEU A 393 -13.87 4.88 -2.84
CA LEU A 393 -13.61 6.02 -3.74
C LEU A 393 -14.43 7.27 -3.43
N VAL A 394 -15.66 7.13 -2.94
CA VAL A 394 -16.54 8.29 -2.71
C VAL A 394 -16.04 9.07 -1.49
N PRO A 395 -15.67 10.36 -1.62
CA PRO A 395 -15.14 11.14 -0.52
C PRO A 395 -16.24 11.61 0.44
N TYR A 396 -15.87 11.91 1.68
CA TYR A 396 -16.80 12.37 2.72
C TYR A 396 -16.89 13.90 2.72
N HIS A 397 -17.29 14.46 1.58
CA HIS A 397 -17.42 15.91 1.45
C HIS A 397 -18.79 16.39 1.96
N TYR A 398 -18.77 17.61 2.51
CA TYR A 398 -19.92 18.32 3.05
C TYR A 398 -20.00 19.70 2.39
N HIS A 399 -20.80 19.79 1.34
CA HIS A 399 -21.12 21.06 0.66
C HIS A 399 -22.56 21.46 0.94
N LYS A 400 -22.83 22.76 0.82
CA LYS A 400 -24.16 23.33 1.06
C LYS A 400 -25.26 22.68 0.21
N ASP A 401 -24.98 22.43 -1.06
CA ASP A 401 -25.95 21.95 -2.04
C ASP A 401 -25.89 20.42 -2.26
N ARG A 402 -24.82 19.74 -1.78
CA ARG A 402 -24.61 18.28 -1.85
C ARG A 402 -23.74 17.76 -0.70
N ASN A 403 -24.20 16.71 -0.03
CA ASN A 403 -23.51 16.06 1.08
C ASN A 403 -23.41 14.55 0.87
N VAL A 404 -22.36 13.93 1.40
CA VAL A 404 -22.28 12.46 1.54
C VAL A 404 -23.52 11.88 2.25
N LEU A 405 -24.10 12.62 3.22
CA LEU A 405 -25.30 12.19 3.96
C LEU A 405 -26.58 12.18 3.12
N ASP A 406 -26.66 12.92 2.01
CA ASP A 406 -27.84 12.94 1.14
C ASP A 406 -28.08 11.59 0.46
N TYR A 407 -27.03 10.77 0.36
CA TYR A 407 -27.08 9.42 -0.17
C TYR A 407 -27.47 8.36 0.88
N PHE A 408 -27.42 8.67 2.18
CA PHE A 408 -27.76 7.70 3.24
C PHE A 408 -29.19 7.15 3.07
N PRO A 409 -30.25 7.95 2.80
CA PRO A 409 -31.60 7.41 2.58
C PRO A 409 -31.68 6.36 1.47
N ILE A 410 -30.89 6.52 0.39
CA ILE A 410 -30.82 5.55 -0.71
C ILE A 410 -30.09 4.29 -0.25
N LEU A 411 -28.93 4.43 0.41
CA LEU A 411 -28.14 3.29 0.90
C LEU A 411 -28.91 2.46 1.95
N PHE A 412 -29.55 3.09 2.93
CA PHE A 412 -30.38 2.39 3.93
C PHE A 412 -31.66 1.78 3.31
N SER A 413 -32.22 2.39 2.26
CA SER A 413 -33.31 1.77 1.49
C SER A 413 -32.83 0.48 0.80
N LEU A 414 -31.68 0.52 0.12
CA LEU A 414 -31.09 -0.68 -0.48
C LEU A 414 -30.74 -1.74 0.59
N TRP A 415 -30.19 -1.32 1.73
CA TRP A 415 -29.80 -2.19 2.84
C TRP A 415 -30.96 -2.90 3.53
N SER A 416 -32.09 -2.20 3.72
CA SER A 416 -33.30 -2.79 4.31
C SER A 416 -34.00 -3.79 3.38
N ASN A 417 -33.79 -3.68 2.06
CA ASN A 417 -34.30 -4.63 1.07
C ASN A 417 -33.32 -5.79 0.76
N ALA A 418 -32.04 -5.65 1.08
CA ALA A 418 -31.04 -6.70 0.93
C ALA A 418 -31.16 -7.75 2.05
N THR A 419 -31.11 -9.04 1.68
CA THR A 419 -30.94 -10.15 2.63
C THR A 419 -29.65 -9.98 3.44
N PRO A 420 -29.61 -10.38 4.73
CA PRO A 420 -28.36 -10.47 5.50
C PRO A 420 -27.27 -11.19 4.70
N GLY A 421 -26.11 -10.55 4.56
CA GLY A 421 -25.11 -10.97 3.59
C GLY A 421 -23.81 -10.17 3.70
N ASN A 422 -22.69 -10.83 4.03
CA ASN A 422 -21.38 -10.20 4.15
C ASN A 422 -20.98 -9.36 2.90
N SER A 423 -21.28 -9.86 1.69
CA SER A 423 -20.99 -9.20 0.40
C SER A 423 -21.74 -7.89 0.16
N PHE A 424 -22.71 -7.56 1.01
CA PHE A 424 -23.48 -6.32 0.95
C PHE A 424 -23.28 -5.50 2.22
N ASP A 425 -23.46 -6.14 3.38
CA ASP A 425 -23.51 -5.49 4.68
C ASP A 425 -22.15 -4.89 5.08
N THR A 426 -21.04 -5.59 4.84
CA THR A 426 -19.69 -5.13 5.21
C THR A 426 -19.30 -3.83 4.52
N HIS A 427 -19.68 -3.62 3.26
CA HIS A 427 -19.39 -2.37 2.53
C HIS A 427 -20.22 -1.18 3.05
N LEU A 428 -21.45 -1.40 3.51
CA LEU A 428 -22.28 -0.34 4.07
C LEU A 428 -21.94 -0.02 5.53
N TYR A 429 -21.58 -1.02 6.34
CA TYR A 429 -20.96 -0.79 7.65
C TYR A 429 -19.66 0.04 7.49
N ALA A 430 -18.81 -0.30 6.52
CA ALA A 430 -17.60 0.46 6.22
C ALA A 430 -17.90 1.90 5.78
N PHE A 431 -18.76 2.11 4.77
CA PHE A 431 -19.08 3.46 4.27
C PHE A 431 -19.72 4.36 5.34
N VAL A 432 -20.77 3.88 6.01
CA VAL A 432 -21.46 4.65 7.06
C VAL A 432 -20.55 4.85 8.28
N GLY A 433 -19.75 3.84 8.64
CA GLY A 433 -18.79 3.92 9.72
C GLY A 433 -17.67 4.94 9.49
N HIS A 434 -17.07 4.93 8.30
CA HIS A 434 -16.04 5.90 7.95
C HIS A 434 -16.61 7.33 7.84
N ALA A 435 -17.81 7.51 7.28
CA ALA A 435 -18.46 8.83 7.25
C ALA A 435 -18.83 9.36 8.64
N ALA A 436 -19.17 8.47 9.60
CA ALA A 436 -19.38 8.85 11.00
C ALA A 436 -18.07 9.21 11.71
N MET A 437 -17.00 8.44 11.46
CA MET A 437 -15.65 8.66 11.97
C MET A 437 -15.06 9.99 11.48
N ASP A 438 -15.22 10.30 10.20
CA ASP A 438 -14.78 11.56 9.58
C ASP A 438 -15.52 12.76 10.22
N ALA A 439 -16.86 12.74 10.22
CA ALA A 439 -17.67 13.78 10.84
C ALA A 439 -17.30 14.01 12.32
N TYR A 440 -17.14 12.94 13.10
CA TYR A 440 -16.73 13.00 14.51
C TYR A 440 -15.37 13.68 14.68
N TYR A 441 -14.40 13.38 13.82
CA TYR A 441 -13.09 14.03 13.86
C TYR A 441 -13.12 15.49 13.39
N GLN A 442 -13.94 15.87 12.40
CA GLN A 442 -14.16 17.28 12.06
C GLN A 442 -14.70 18.05 13.29
N PHE A 443 -15.76 17.55 13.94
CA PHE A 443 -16.37 18.20 15.11
C PHE A 443 -15.45 18.33 16.34
N ILE A 444 -14.35 17.57 16.43
CA ILE A 444 -13.43 17.57 17.58
C ILE A 444 -12.13 18.33 17.29
N TYR A 445 -11.59 18.22 16.08
CA TYR A 445 -10.27 18.75 15.73
C TYR A 445 -10.31 20.06 14.93
N GLU A 446 -11.41 20.38 14.26
CA GLU A 446 -11.56 21.62 13.50
C GLU A 446 -12.26 22.71 14.33
N GLN A 447 -11.70 23.93 14.35
CA GLN A 447 -12.28 25.06 15.10
C GLN A 447 -13.56 25.64 14.44
N ASN A 448 -13.77 25.35 13.15
CA ASN A 448 -14.94 25.75 12.37
C ASN A 448 -15.21 24.67 11.32
N PRO A 449 -15.79 23.52 11.71
CA PRO A 449 -15.80 22.32 10.89
C PRO A 449 -16.59 22.50 9.58
N ARG A 450 -16.12 21.93 8.47
CA ARG A 450 -16.79 22.03 7.15
C ARG A 450 -18.26 21.56 7.23
N ILE A 451 -18.49 20.41 7.86
CA ILE A 451 -19.82 19.82 8.09
C ILE A 451 -20.83 20.77 8.77
N GLN A 452 -20.38 21.65 9.67
CA GLN A 452 -21.26 22.65 10.30
C GLN A 452 -21.32 23.95 9.50
N SER A 453 -20.19 24.44 9.00
CA SER A 453 -20.05 25.78 8.41
C SER A 453 -20.57 25.90 6.97
N LEU A 454 -20.47 24.83 6.17
CA LEU A 454 -20.99 24.79 4.79
C LEU A 454 -22.39 24.16 4.73
N SER A 455 -22.59 23.06 5.46
CA SER A 455 -23.78 22.21 5.32
C SER A 455 -24.79 22.33 6.46
N ASN A 456 -24.47 23.07 7.53
CA ASN A 456 -25.34 23.26 8.69
C ASN A 456 -25.81 21.92 9.32
N ILE A 457 -24.92 20.92 9.32
CA ILE A 457 -25.13 19.63 10.01
C ILE A 457 -24.49 19.75 11.40
N GLU A 458 -25.22 19.31 12.43
CA GLU A 458 -24.78 19.30 13.82
C GLU A 458 -24.65 17.86 14.33
N PHE A 459 -23.75 17.62 15.29
CA PHE A 459 -23.62 16.33 15.96
C PHE A 459 -24.76 16.12 16.97
N ARG A 460 -25.77 15.32 16.58
CA ARG A 460 -27.00 15.06 17.33
C ARG A 460 -26.81 13.90 18.32
N GLU A 461 -27.89 13.44 18.94
CA GLU A 461 -27.88 12.38 19.97
C GLU A 461 -27.24 11.07 19.47
N PHE A 462 -27.41 10.77 18.18
CA PHE A 462 -26.81 9.64 17.46
C PHE A 462 -25.75 10.08 16.44
N GLY A 463 -25.02 11.16 16.77
CA GLY A 463 -24.02 11.76 15.88
C GLY A 463 -24.63 12.31 14.60
N ILE A 464 -24.25 11.73 13.46
CA ILE A 464 -24.81 12.06 12.13
C ILE A 464 -26.01 11.19 11.73
N LEU A 465 -26.31 10.11 12.47
CA LEU A 465 -27.38 9.18 12.13
C LEU A 465 -28.74 9.64 12.64
N SER A 466 -29.82 9.17 11.99
CA SER A 466 -31.15 9.19 12.59
C SER A 466 -31.32 8.03 13.58
N GLU A 467 -32.26 8.20 14.52
CA GLU A 467 -32.72 7.13 15.42
C GLU A 467 -33.12 5.86 14.65
N SER A 468 -33.78 6.01 13.50
CA SER A 468 -34.19 4.90 12.64
C SER A 468 -33.03 4.20 11.94
N GLN A 469 -31.97 4.93 11.55
CA GLN A 469 -30.75 4.36 10.97
C GLN A 469 -29.94 3.59 12.02
N LEU A 470 -29.78 4.15 13.23
CA LEU A 470 -29.10 3.47 14.32
C LEU A 470 -29.87 2.21 14.78
N ASN A 471 -31.19 2.31 14.94
CA ASN A 471 -32.03 1.14 15.25
C ASN A 471 -31.99 0.07 14.15
N PHE A 472 -31.88 0.45 12.88
CA PHE A 472 -31.67 -0.51 11.79
C PHE A 472 -30.31 -1.22 11.95
N ILE A 473 -29.22 -0.48 12.12
CA ILE A 473 -27.86 -1.01 12.32
C ILE A 473 -27.84 -1.97 13.51
N LEU A 474 -28.34 -1.56 14.68
CA LEU A 474 -28.37 -2.37 15.89
C LEU A 474 -29.17 -3.66 15.71
N ASN A 475 -30.30 -3.64 15.00
CA ASN A 475 -31.06 -4.85 14.72
C ASN A 475 -30.39 -5.75 13.66
N ARG A 476 -29.75 -5.19 12.63
CA ARG A 476 -28.99 -5.98 11.63
C ARG A 476 -27.79 -6.69 12.28
N ILE A 477 -27.01 -5.99 13.10
CA ILE A 477 -25.91 -6.56 13.90
C ILE A 477 -26.40 -7.65 14.85
N LYS A 478 -27.49 -7.38 15.59
CA LYS A 478 -28.14 -8.34 16.51
C LYS A 478 -28.63 -9.61 15.80
N ASN A 479 -29.10 -9.52 14.56
CA ASN A 479 -29.48 -10.69 13.77
C ASN A 479 -28.23 -11.48 13.33
N HIS A 480 -27.19 -10.82 12.82
CA HIS A 480 -25.93 -11.50 12.50
C HIS A 480 -25.34 -12.24 13.73
N ILE A 481 -25.36 -11.65 14.92
CA ILE A 481 -24.84 -12.27 16.16
C ILE A 481 -25.72 -13.44 16.65
N LYS A 482 -26.97 -13.56 16.18
CA LYS A 482 -27.92 -14.59 16.65
C LYS A 482 -28.19 -15.71 15.67
N GLU A 483 -28.19 -15.41 14.38
CA GLU A 483 -28.79 -16.25 13.34
C GLU A 483 -27.73 -16.72 12.33
N ASP A 484 -26.89 -15.80 11.83
CA ASP A 484 -26.07 -16.03 10.64
C ASP A 484 -24.54 -16.09 10.88
N PHE A 485 -24.02 -15.38 11.88
CA PHE A 485 -22.58 -15.14 12.14
C PHE A 485 -21.75 -14.58 10.96
N GLN A 486 -22.39 -13.97 9.95
CA GLN A 486 -21.76 -13.48 8.71
C GLN A 486 -20.96 -12.15 8.85
N ILE A 487 -20.40 -11.84 10.03
CA ILE A 487 -19.52 -10.67 10.22
C ILE A 487 -18.08 -11.07 9.92
N CYS A 488 -17.47 -10.49 8.87
CA CYS A 488 -16.07 -10.76 8.52
C CYS A 488 -15.03 -9.83 9.16
N SER A 489 -15.41 -8.64 9.65
CA SER A 489 -14.54 -7.82 10.51
C SER A 489 -15.39 -7.00 11.47
N PHE A 490 -15.18 -7.21 12.77
CA PHE A 490 -15.93 -6.51 13.81
C PHE A 490 -15.57 -5.03 13.87
N THR A 491 -14.33 -4.65 13.56
CA THR A 491 -13.87 -3.27 13.50
C THR A 491 -14.68 -2.43 12.50
N ARG A 492 -14.95 -2.98 11.30
CA ARG A 492 -15.81 -2.33 10.29
C ARG A 492 -17.26 -2.16 10.78
N VAL A 493 -17.80 -3.16 11.47
CA VAL A 493 -19.19 -3.20 11.97
C VAL A 493 -19.42 -2.30 13.19
N VAL A 494 -18.44 -2.17 14.07
CA VAL A 494 -18.53 -1.40 15.32
C VAL A 494 -18.25 0.10 15.09
N ARG A 495 -17.46 0.46 14.08
CA ARG A 495 -17.14 1.85 13.70
C ARG A 495 -18.37 2.79 13.64
N PRO A 496 -19.49 2.48 12.92
CA PRO A 496 -20.67 3.36 12.90
C PRO A 496 -21.40 3.48 14.24
N LEU A 497 -21.23 2.53 15.17
CA LEU A 497 -21.79 2.64 16.52
C LEU A 497 -20.96 3.61 17.37
N VAL A 498 -19.65 3.39 17.46
CA VAL A 498 -18.73 4.15 18.33
C VAL A 498 -18.75 5.64 17.99
N TYR A 499 -18.60 5.98 16.71
CA TYR A 499 -18.55 7.38 16.27
C TYR A 499 -19.93 8.07 16.21
N SER A 500 -21.00 7.37 16.60
CA SER A 500 -22.35 7.94 16.80
C SER A 500 -22.69 8.22 18.27
N ILE A 501 -21.79 7.91 19.23
CA ILE A 501 -22.05 8.14 20.66
C ILE A 501 -21.90 9.64 21.00
N ASN A 502 -22.99 10.28 21.44
CA ASN A 502 -22.94 11.64 21.97
C ASN A 502 -22.82 11.66 23.49
N GLY A 503 -21.62 11.98 23.99
CA GLY A 503 -21.32 12.09 25.42
C GLY A 503 -22.14 13.15 26.19
N LYS A 504 -22.90 14.02 25.52
CA LYS A 504 -23.85 14.95 26.17
C LYS A 504 -25.17 14.28 26.55
N ASN A 505 -25.59 13.22 25.86
CA ASN A 505 -26.79 12.43 26.19
C ASN A 505 -26.53 10.91 26.06
N PRO A 506 -25.71 10.31 26.93
CA PRO A 506 -25.42 8.88 26.87
C PRO A 506 -26.66 8.00 27.12
N GLN A 507 -27.68 8.51 27.82
CA GLN A 507 -28.94 7.78 28.10
C GLN A 507 -29.86 7.64 26.87
N ALA A 508 -29.57 8.31 25.76
CA ALA A 508 -30.24 8.03 24.49
C ALA A 508 -29.66 6.80 23.77
N PHE A 509 -28.41 6.43 24.06
CA PHE A 509 -27.64 5.41 23.32
C PHE A 509 -27.57 4.04 24.06
N PHE A 510 -27.62 4.04 25.39
CA PHE A 510 -27.50 2.85 26.26
C PHE A 510 -28.84 2.46 26.92
#